data_AF-K0KNC1-F1
#
_entry.id   AF-K0KNC1-F1
#
_cell.length_a   1.000
_cell.length_b   1.000
_cell.length_c   1.000
_cell.angle_alpha   90.00
_cell.angle_beta   90.00
_cell.angle_gamma   90.00
#
_symmetry.space_group_name_H-M   'P 1'
#
loop_
_entity.id
_entity.type
_entity.pdbx_description
1 polymer ?
#
loop_
_entity_poly.entity_id
_entity_poly.type
_entity_poly.pdbx_seq_one_letter_code
_entity_poly.pdbx_strand_id
1 'polypeptide(L)'
;MKECDPPDEPLEIVYSTRYETEVRLPSFIKKLFWKTQKAGYYIRFKCSEGSNFFFKHFKRAKESFMSIFSNDLMVKKEHKPEDEGPFATSNSDVQEIWFPSEIWLKIVQYDVNPGNMIRVNKRLFNLFSPMVYHSFHLDLVISSTYLLQKQYSHYLDFAWCYYFHPQDPYKLYENYQKSKTANYEFLDTSHRRFPNEGSFISNVELSSGAVVAIKTKIFRDFEDVERFFNRTITNENSYFKQFIQELSTNVSIIDDFNELLEDCYAFGKTIKNLSKNKTLNVLSCNTDSFQAFDFLTEEYEDCIRDNIQPPLFEEQTFELVSTSHLPNNDIFPENPYYKQMTIAGVLFDDLQQQKDRRRLHNIKSQEELEIYNPFKAWNSVNKPEYNFDSKKASSSKGPGTVQVHGRHFFTEEETHEFLSHFVGSVAVFESHRNLKSSTLISGVTKVFDNSQSTHDNDPLDIP
;
A
#
# COMPACT_ATOMS: atom_id res chain seq x y z
N MET A 1 13.62 34.12 17.79
CA MET A 1 14.88 33.35 17.81
C MET A 1 15.35 33.26 16.36
N LYS A 2 16.65 33.41 16.13
CA LYS A 2 17.28 33.64 14.82
C LYS A 2 16.82 32.66 13.75
N GLU A 3 16.48 33.21 12.57
CA GLU A 3 16.44 32.50 11.30
C GLU A 3 17.81 31.83 11.09
N CYS A 4 17.80 30.50 11.01
CA CYS A 4 18.91 29.74 10.47
C CYS A 4 18.50 29.37 9.05
N ASP A 5 19.14 30.02 8.07
CA ASP A 5 19.14 29.56 6.69
C ASP A 5 19.62 28.09 6.65
N PRO A 6 19.01 27.22 5.83
CA PRO A 6 19.55 25.89 5.62
C PRO A 6 20.92 26.00 4.94
N PRO A 7 21.87 25.11 5.24
CA PRO A 7 23.19 25.17 4.62
C PRO A 7 23.08 24.85 3.13
N ASP A 8 23.49 25.82 2.29
CA ASP A 8 23.79 25.65 0.87
C ASP A 8 25.07 24.82 0.67
N GLU A 9 25.10 23.61 1.21
CA GLU A 9 26.08 22.61 0.80
C GLU A 9 25.38 21.65 -0.18
N PRO A 10 25.80 21.59 -1.47
CA PRO A 10 25.36 20.51 -2.32
C PRO A 10 25.84 19.23 -1.64
N LEU A 11 24.89 18.39 -1.20
CA LEU A 11 25.17 17.01 -0.84
C LEU A 11 25.92 16.38 -2.02
N GLU A 12 27.23 16.30 -1.91
CA GLU A 12 28.04 15.35 -2.67
C GLU A 12 27.55 13.96 -2.27
N ILE A 13 26.49 13.52 -2.95
CA ILE A 13 26.11 12.12 -2.98
C ILE A 13 27.28 11.44 -3.69
N VAL A 14 28.19 10.87 -2.90
CA VAL A 14 29.21 9.97 -3.40
C VAL A 14 28.47 8.75 -3.97
N TYR A 15 28.20 8.81 -5.27
CA TYR A 15 27.69 7.69 -6.04
C TYR A 15 28.77 6.61 -6.02
N SER A 16 28.61 5.61 -5.16
CA SER A 16 29.14 4.28 -5.42
C SER A 16 28.24 3.62 -6.45
N THR A 17 28.20 4.16 -7.67
CA THR A 17 28.14 3.26 -8.82
C THR A 17 29.37 2.37 -8.63
N ARG A 18 29.17 1.10 -8.30
CA ARG A 18 30.21 0.10 -8.55
C ARG A 18 30.41 0.14 -10.06
N TYR A 19 31.27 1.04 -10.50
CA TYR A 19 31.92 0.94 -11.78
C TYR A 19 32.53 -0.46 -11.77
N GLU A 20 31.97 -1.36 -12.56
CA GLU A 20 32.72 -2.48 -13.11
C GLU A 20 33.83 -1.90 -14.03
N THR A 21 34.75 -1.10 -13.49
CA THR A 21 36.06 -0.83 -14.09
C THR A 21 37.08 -1.89 -13.68
N GLU A 22 36.73 -2.83 -12.81
CA GLU A 22 37.62 -3.90 -12.38
C GLU A 22 37.24 -5.22 -13.07
N VAL A 23 37.92 -5.46 -14.19
CA VAL A 23 37.96 -6.72 -14.96
C VAL A 23 36.64 -7.06 -15.65
N ARG A 24 36.59 -6.88 -16.98
CA ARG A 24 35.59 -7.55 -17.84
C ARG A 24 35.77 -9.06 -17.71
N LEU A 25 35.18 -9.64 -16.68
CA LEU A 25 35.11 -11.09 -16.50
C LEU A 25 34.46 -11.65 -17.76
N PRO A 26 35.09 -12.61 -18.45
CA PRO A 26 34.47 -13.32 -19.55
C PRO A 26 33.07 -13.80 -19.16
N SER A 27 32.11 -13.70 -20.08
CA SER A 27 30.71 -14.05 -19.84
C SER A 27 30.53 -15.45 -19.23
N PHE A 28 31.38 -16.40 -19.61
CA PHE A 28 31.38 -17.75 -19.04
C PHE A 28 31.67 -17.78 -17.53
N ILE A 29 32.54 -16.88 -17.02
CA ILE A 29 32.85 -16.78 -15.59
C ILE A 29 31.69 -16.13 -14.84
N LYS A 30 31.12 -15.03 -15.37
CA LYS A 30 29.92 -14.40 -14.79
C LYS A 30 28.77 -15.42 -14.67
N LYS A 31 28.55 -16.21 -15.73
CA LYS A 31 27.54 -17.29 -15.75
C LYS A 31 27.81 -18.38 -14.72
N LEU A 32 29.06 -18.81 -14.56
CA LEU A 32 29.43 -19.84 -13.56
C LEU A 32 29.24 -19.34 -12.12
N PHE A 33 29.65 -18.09 -11.85
CA PHE A 33 29.48 -17.47 -10.55
C PHE A 33 28.00 -17.33 -10.20
N TRP A 34 27.19 -16.86 -11.14
CA TRP A 34 25.74 -16.75 -10.98
C TRP A 34 25.07 -18.09 -10.69
N LYS A 35 25.40 -19.15 -11.44
CA LYS A 35 24.88 -20.50 -11.17
C LYS A 35 25.19 -20.97 -9.75
N THR A 36 26.40 -20.68 -9.27
CA THR A 36 26.84 -21.04 -7.92
C THR A 36 26.05 -20.25 -6.86
N GLN A 37 25.85 -18.94 -7.07
CA GLN A 37 25.03 -18.10 -6.19
C GLN A 37 23.58 -18.57 -6.15
N LYS A 38 22.96 -18.84 -7.31
CA LYS A 38 21.59 -19.36 -7.41
C LYS A 38 21.41 -20.69 -6.67
N ALA A 39 22.40 -21.59 -6.77
CA ALA A 39 22.40 -22.83 -6.00
C ALA A 39 22.48 -22.56 -4.48
N GLY A 40 23.30 -21.59 -4.06
CA GLY A 40 23.37 -21.12 -2.68
C GLY A 40 22.03 -20.56 -2.17
N TYR A 41 21.32 -19.79 -3.01
CA TYR A 41 19.99 -19.27 -2.67
C TYR A 41 18.97 -20.39 -2.45
N TYR A 42 18.96 -21.41 -3.33
CA TYR A 42 18.11 -22.58 -3.16
C TYR A 42 18.38 -23.31 -1.84
N ILE A 43 19.65 -23.57 -1.52
CA ILE A 43 20.05 -24.22 -0.27
C ILE A 43 19.58 -23.39 0.93
N ARG A 44 19.87 -22.08 0.93
CA ARG A 44 19.47 -21.16 2.00
C ARG A 44 17.95 -21.14 2.18
N PHE A 45 17.19 -21.09 1.10
CA PHE A 45 15.73 -21.10 1.14
C PHE A 45 15.20 -22.40 1.76
N LYS A 46 15.69 -23.58 1.31
CA LYS A 46 15.29 -24.88 1.88
C LYS A 46 15.70 -25.06 3.34
N CYS A 47 16.87 -24.56 3.73
CA CYS A 47 17.26 -24.53 5.14
C CYS A 47 16.34 -23.62 5.97
N SER A 48 15.94 -22.46 5.43
CA SER A 48 15.03 -21.54 6.13
C SER A 48 13.64 -22.13 6.32
N GLU A 49 13.07 -22.83 5.32
CA GLU A 49 11.81 -23.57 5.43
C GLU A 49 11.90 -24.63 6.54
N GLY A 50 13.00 -25.40 6.58
CA GLY A 50 13.24 -26.37 7.64
C GLY A 50 13.32 -25.71 9.03
N SER A 51 14.03 -24.59 9.15
CA SER A 51 14.13 -23.85 10.42
C SER A 51 12.79 -23.26 10.86
N ASN A 52 11.99 -22.73 9.92
CA ASN A 52 10.67 -22.17 10.17
C ASN A 52 9.68 -23.26 10.58
N PHE A 53 9.80 -24.46 10.02
CA PHE A 53 9.07 -25.64 10.47
C PHE A 53 9.37 -25.93 11.95
N PHE A 54 10.65 -26.01 12.33
CA PHE A 54 11.02 -26.22 13.74
C PHE A 54 10.57 -25.08 14.64
N PHE A 55 10.69 -23.82 14.20
CA PHE A 55 10.25 -22.65 14.97
C PHE A 55 8.74 -22.63 15.20
N LYS A 56 7.94 -22.92 14.16
CA LYS A 56 6.47 -23.00 14.25
C LYS A 56 6.04 -24.14 15.17
N HIS A 57 6.69 -25.31 15.08
CA HIS A 57 6.44 -26.42 15.99
C HIS A 57 6.87 -26.11 17.43
N PHE A 58 8.00 -25.45 17.62
CA PHE A 58 8.45 -25.00 18.93
C PHE A 58 7.51 -23.96 19.54
N LYS A 59 7.03 -23.00 18.75
CA LYS A 59 6.04 -22.00 19.18
C LYS A 59 4.73 -22.66 19.58
N ARG A 60 4.20 -23.59 18.79
CA ARG A 60 3.00 -24.38 19.13
C ARG A 60 3.23 -25.23 20.38
N ALA A 61 4.38 -25.88 20.52
CA ALA A 61 4.73 -26.65 21.71
C ALA A 61 4.82 -25.75 22.95
N LYS A 62 5.39 -24.56 22.82
CA LYS A 62 5.45 -23.54 23.87
C LYS A 62 4.06 -23.03 24.25
N GLU A 63 3.21 -22.71 23.29
CA GLU A 63 1.83 -22.27 23.53
C GLU A 63 0.99 -23.38 24.20
N SER A 64 1.15 -24.62 23.74
CA SER A 64 0.52 -25.80 24.36
C SER A 64 1.07 -26.09 25.76
N PHE A 65 2.36 -25.87 25.99
CA PHE A 65 2.96 -26.02 27.32
C PHE A 65 2.46 -24.90 28.24
N MET A 66 2.46 -23.65 27.78
CA MET A 66 1.94 -22.52 28.55
C MET A 66 0.45 -22.67 28.86
N SER A 67 -0.37 -23.25 27.97
CA SER A 67 -1.79 -23.53 28.25
C SER A 67 -1.98 -24.63 29.31
N ILE A 68 -1.13 -25.65 29.31
CA ILE A 68 -1.10 -26.67 30.38
C ILE A 68 -0.73 -26.02 31.72
N PHE A 69 0.30 -25.18 31.75
CA PHE A 69 0.74 -24.50 32.99
C PHE A 69 -0.23 -23.42 33.47
N SER A 70 -0.92 -22.72 32.58
CA SER A 70 -1.90 -21.70 32.97
C SER A 70 -3.22 -22.31 33.45
N ASN A 71 -3.61 -23.49 32.96
CA ASN A 71 -4.73 -24.24 33.51
C ASN A 71 -4.42 -24.83 34.90
N ASP A 72 -3.20 -25.26 35.17
CA ASP A 72 -2.81 -25.79 36.50
C ASP A 72 -2.55 -24.67 37.54
N LEU A 73 -2.10 -23.48 37.11
CA LEU A 73 -1.93 -22.32 38.01
C LEU A 73 -3.24 -21.59 38.35
N MET A 74 -4.33 -21.81 37.60
CA MET A 74 -5.64 -21.20 37.87
C MET A 74 -6.51 -22.02 38.86
N VAL A 75 -6.07 -23.18 39.34
CA VAL A 75 -6.84 -24.03 40.28
C VAL A 75 -6.50 -23.79 41.76
N LYS A 76 -5.54 -22.93 42.12
CA LYS A 76 -5.28 -22.58 43.53
C LYS A 76 -4.98 -21.10 43.75
N LYS A 77 -6.05 -20.32 43.88
CA LYS A 77 -6.21 -19.27 44.90
C LYS A 77 -7.66 -18.79 44.92
N GLU A 78 -8.54 -19.61 45.51
CA GLU A 78 -9.67 -19.04 46.22
C GLU A 78 -9.08 -18.24 47.40
N HIS A 79 -8.97 -16.93 47.22
CA HIS A 79 -8.84 -16.03 48.36
C HIS A 79 -10.14 -16.10 49.13
N LYS A 80 -10.08 -16.72 50.32
CA LYS A 80 -11.04 -16.44 51.39
C LYS A 80 -11.10 -14.91 51.56
N PRO A 81 -12.29 -14.29 51.57
CA PRO A 81 -12.41 -12.93 52.04
C PRO A 81 -12.07 -12.96 53.54
N GLU A 82 -10.92 -12.41 53.91
CA GLU A 82 -10.67 -12.04 55.29
C GLU A 82 -11.49 -10.78 55.56
N ASP A 83 -12.29 -10.86 56.62
CA ASP A 83 -13.03 -9.77 57.24
C ASP A 83 -12.09 -8.59 57.54
N GLU A 84 -12.09 -7.58 56.67
CA GLU A 84 -11.79 -6.21 57.08
C GLU A 84 -13.12 -5.49 57.32
N GLY A 85 -13.27 -5.00 58.55
CA GLY A 85 -14.48 -4.37 59.08
C GLY A 85 -14.94 -3.13 58.31
N PRO A 86 -16.03 -2.50 58.78
CA PRO A 86 -16.81 -1.54 58.00
C PRO A 86 -16.03 -0.24 57.80
N PHE A 87 -15.22 -0.18 56.75
CA PHE A 87 -14.75 1.09 56.21
C PHE A 87 -15.93 1.79 55.57
N ALA A 88 -16.46 2.71 56.38
CA ALA A 88 -17.25 3.87 56.01
C ALA A 88 -17.59 3.97 54.52
N THR A 89 -18.89 3.90 54.25
CA THR A 89 -19.53 4.70 53.21
C THR A 89 -19.18 6.18 53.45
N SER A 90 -17.97 6.59 53.06
CA SER A 90 -17.71 7.99 52.77
C SER A 90 -18.30 8.22 51.38
N ASN A 91 -19.52 8.76 51.37
CA ASN A 91 -19.99 9.67 50.34
C ASN A 91 -19.02 10.86 50.25
N SER A 92 -17.78 10.63 49.84
CA SER A 92 -16.93 11.67 49.30
C SER A 92 -17.25 11.71 47.82
N ASP A 93 -18.21 12.57 47.47
CA ASP A 93 -18.14 13.35 46.26
C ASP A 93 -16.71 13.90 46.14
N VAL A 94 -15.79 13.10 45.61
CA VAL A 94 -14.66 13.66 44.88
C VAL A 94 -15.32 14.21 43.63
N GLN A 95 -15.87 15.43 43.75
CA GLN A 95 -16.00 16.32 42.62
C GLN A 95 -14.61 16.35 42.02
N GLU A 96 -14.40 15.53 41.00
CA GLU A 96 -13.33 15.74 40.03
C GLU A 96 -13.57 17.15 39.51
N ILE A 97 -12.93 18.14 40.14
CA ILE A 97 -12.95 19.54 39.71
C ILE A 97 -12.26 19.52 38.36
N TRP A 98 -13.09 19.40 37.35
CA TRP A 98 -12.70 19.26 35.97
C TRP A 98 -13.03 20.56 35.29
N PHE A 99 -12.04 21.12 34.60
CA PHE A 99 -12.31 22.24 33.73
C PHE A 99 -13.40 21.86 32.71
N PRO A 100 -14.33 22.77 32.39
CA PRO A 100 -15.30 22.56 31.32
C PRO A 100 -14.63 22.17 30.00
N SER A 101 -15.36 21.46 29.12
CA SER A 101 -14.85 21.00 27.82
C SER A 101 -14.22 22.13 26.99
N GLU A 102 -14.75 23.33 27.10
CA GLU A 102 -14.29 24.55 26.43
C GLU A 102 -12.85 24.90 26.82
N ILE A 103 -12.50 24.72 28.09
CA ILE A 103 -11.15 24.98 28.59
C ILE A 103 -10.18 23.91 28.10
N TRP A 104 -10.59 22.64 28.11
CA TRP A 104 -9.76 21.56 27.56
C TRP A 104 -9.51 21.72 26.07
N LEU A 105 -10.53 22.12 25.31
CA LEU A 105 -10.40 22.45 23.89
C LEU A 105 -9.44 23.63 23.70
N LYS A 106 -9.52 24.68 24.54
CA LYS A 106 -8.53 25.78 24.53
C LYS A 106 -7.11 25.31 24.85
N ILE A 107 -6.92 24.42 25.82
CA ILE A 107 -5.59 23.87 26.14
C ILE A 107 -4.99 23.15 24.93
N VAL A 108 -5.79 22.36 24.22
CA VAL A 108 -5.35 21.70 22.98
C VAL A 108 -5.04 22.71 21.88
N GLN A 109 -5.75 23.84 21.81
CA GLN A 109 -5.41 24.95 20.89
C GLN A 109 -4.07 25.63 21.24
N TYR A 110 -3.59 25.52 22.48
CA TYR A 110 -2.24 25.95 22.90
C TYR A 110 -1.17 24.86 22.71
N ASP A 111 -1.29 24.08 21.64
CA ASP A 111 -0.29 23.10 21.18
C ASP A 111 -0.15 21.83 22.05
N VAL A 112 -1.17 21.48 22.84
CA VAL A 112 -1.22 20.18 23.52
C VAL A 112 -1.82 19.13 22.58
N ASN A 113 -1.07 18.05 22.33
CA ASN A 113 -1.51 16.99 21.44
C ASN A 113 -2.77 16.27 21.99
N PRO A 114 -3.93 16.31 21.28
CA PRO A 114 -5.16 15.68 21.73
C PRO A 114 -5.04 14.15 21.85
N GLY A 115 -4.11 13.54 21.10
CA GLY A 115 -3.78 12.12 21.19
C GLY A 115 -3.16 11.69 22.53
N ASN A 116 -2.56 12.62 23.28
CA ASN A 116 -2.11 12.35 24.65
C ASN A 116 -3.29 12.46 25.62
N MET A 117 -4.20 13.41 25.38
CA MET A 117 -5.35 13.67 26.24
C MET A 117 -6.33 12.50 26.28
N ILE A 118 -6.55 11.82 25.15
CA ILE A 118 -7.43 10.64 25.09
C ILE A 118 -6.97 9.49 26.03
N ARG A 119 -5.69 9.45 26.43
CA ARG A 119 -5.13 8.36 27.26
C ARG A 119 -5.36 8.58 28.75
N VAL A 120 -5.80 9.78 29.16
CA VAL A 120 -5.86 10.18 30.57
C VAL A 120 -7.08 9.57 31.26
N ASN A 121 -8.28 9.76 30.72
CA ASN A 121 -9.51 9.19 31.25
C ASN A 121 -10.64 9.11 30.21
N LYS A 122 -11.75 8.46 30.58
CA LYS A 122 -12.91 8.25 29.70
C LYS A 122 -13.56 9.55 29.20
N ARG A 123 -13.60 10.62 30.00
CA ARG A 123 -14.19 11.90 29.58
C ARG A 123 -13.33 12.59 28.51
N LEU A 124 -12.02 12.66 28.70
CA LEU A 124 -11.09 13.18 27.68
C LEU A 124 -11.04 12.31 26.44
N PHE A 125 -11.10 11.00 26.63
CA PHE A 125 -11.25 10.08 25.53
C PHE A 125 -12.48 10.46 24.70
N ASN A 126 -13.65 10.61 25.30
CA ASN A 126 -14.88 10.95 24.58
C ASN A 126 -14.85 12.36 23.97
N LEU A 127 -14.20 13.32 24.62
CA LEU A 127 -14.07 14.69 24.15
C LEU A 127 -13.16 14.80 22.92
N PHE A 128 -12.00 14.14 22.95
CA PHE A 128 -10.95 14.29 21.95
C PHE A 128 -10.90 13.18 20.90
N SER A 129 -11.49 12.01 21.15
CA SER A 129 -11.56 10.92 20.15
C SER A 129 -12.17 11.36 18.83
N PRO A 130 -13.25 12.16 18.78
CA PRO A 130 -13.75 12.71 17.53
C PRO A 130 -12.74 13.58 16.77
N MET A 131 -11.77 14.21 17.44
CA MET A 131 -10.72 15.03 16.80
C MET A 131 -9.55 14.16 16.31
N VAL A 132 -9.24 13.08 17.02
CA VAL A 132 -8.07 12.22 16.73
C VAL A 132 -8.41 11.10 15.74
N TYR A 133 -9.66 10.64 15.74
CA TYR A 133 -10.14 9.48 15.00
C TYR A 133 -11.29 9.84 14.04
N HIS A 134 -11.30 11.08 13.56
CA HIS A 134 -12.35 11.59 12.68
C HIS A 134 -12.38 10.88 11.32
N SER A 135 -11.21 10.80 10.68
CA SER A 135 -11.08 10.49 9.26
C SER A 135 -9.97 9.48 9.03
N PHE A 136 -10.27 8.46 8.23
CA PHE A 136 -9.36 7.38 7.86
C PHE A 136 -9.31 7.17 6.36
N HIS A 137 -8.12 6.81 5.88
CA HIS A 137 -7.85 6.41 4.51
C HIS A 137 -7.15 5.05 4.49
N LEU A 138 -7.68 4.12 3.70
CA LEU A 138 -7.14 2.76 3.53
C LEU A 138 -6.74 2.58 2.07
N ASP A 139 -5.47 2.30 1.80
CA ASP A 139 -4.96 1.96 0.47
C ASP A 139 -4.63 0.46 0.42
N LEU A 140 -5.21 -0.24 -0.56
CA LEU A 140 -4.83 -1.61 -0.92
C LEU A 140 -4.22 -1.61 -2.31
N VAL A 141 -3.00 -2.13 -2.44
CA VAL A 141 -2.34 -2.32 -3.73
C VAL A 141 -2.16 -3.82 -3.99
N ILE A 142 -2.69 -4.29 -5.11
CA ILE A 142 -2.84 -5.72 -5.41
C ILE A 142 -2.26 -6.00 -6.80
N SER A 143 -1.53 -7.10 -6.94
CA SER A 143 -1.03 -7.57 -8.22
C SER A 143 -1.18 -9.07 -8.37
N SER A 144 -1.31 -9.55 -9.60
CA SER A 144 -1.11 -10.97 -9.90
C SER A 144 0.35 -11.34 -9.71
N THR A 145 0.58 -12.51 -9.13
CA THR A 145 1.92 -13.07 -8.99
C THR A 145 2.48 -13.54 -10.33
N TYR A 146 1.67 -13.67 -11.37
CA TYR A 146 2.12 -14.08 -12.70
C TYR A 146 3.22 -13.15 -13.25
N LEU A 147 3.00 -11.83 -13.19
CA LEU A 147 3.97 -10.84 -13.62
C LEU A 147 5.27 -10.92 -12.80
N LEU A 148 5.18 -10.97 -11.47
CA LEU A 148 6.32 -11.19 -10.58
C LEU A 148 7.11 -12.44 -10.96
N GLN A 149 6.41 -13.56 -11.12
CA GLN A 149 7.01 -14.85 -11.44
C GLN A 149 7.75 -14.80 -12.76
N LYS A 150 7.15 -14.22 -13.81
CA LYS A 150 7.73 -14.12 -15.15
C LYS A 150 9.01 -13.29 -15.16
N GLN A 151 8.93 -12.08 -14.60
CA GLN A 151 10.07 -11.17 -14.52
C GLN A 151 11.19 -11.73 -13.62
N TYR A 152 10.86 -12.28 -12.45
CA TYR A 152 11.88 -12.86 -11.57
C TYR A 152 12.46 -14.16 -12.10
N SER A 153 11.68 -15.03 -12.78
CA SER A 153 12.24 -16.22 -13.42
C SER A 153 13.25 -15.86 -14.50
N HIS A 154 12.91 -14.89 -15.33
CA HIS A 154 13.79 -14.40 -16.39
C HIS A 154 15.08 -13.83 -15.81
N TYR A 155 14.97 -12.96 -14.80
CA TYR A 155 16.14 -12.48 -14.06
C TYR A 155 16.97 -13.63 -13.51
N LEU A 156 16.35 -14.62 -12.86
CA LEU A 156 17.08 -15.73 -12.26
C LEU A 156 17.81 -16.61 -13.29
N ASP A 157 17.37 -16.63 -14.54
CA ASP A 157 18.01 -17.38 -15.62
C ASP A 157 19.10 -16.58 -16.34
N PHE A 158 18.91 -15.26 -16.43
CA PHE A 158 19.77 -14.36 -17.21
C PHE A 158 20.46 -13.25 -16.42
N ALA A 159 20.47 -13.27 -15.07
CA ALA A 159 21.01 -12.19 -14.23
C ALA A 159 22.44 -11.77 -14.61
N TRP A 160 23.26 -12.71 -15.09
CA TRP A 160 24.62 -12.45 -15.54
C TRP A 160 24.72 -11.55 -16.79
N CYS A 161 23.60 -11.31 -17.48
CA CYS A 161 23.45 -10.36 -18.59
C CYS A 161 22.89 -9.00 -18.16
N TYR A 162 22.35 -8.87 -16.95
CA TYR A 162 21.69 -7.64 -16.51
C TYR A 162 22.69 -6.60 -16.02
N TYR A 163 22.42 -5.33 -16.31
CA TYR A 163 23.21 -4.21 -15.81
C TYR A 163 22.90 -3.92 -14.33
N PHE A 164 21.63 -3.93 -13.96
CA PHE A 164 21.18 -3.72 -12.59
C PHE A 164 21.01 -5.05 -11.86
N HIS A 165 21.53 -5.10 -10.63
CA HIS A 165 21.29 -6.18 -9.69
C HIS A 165 20.52 -5.64 -8.49
N PRO A 166 19.60 -6.44 -7.90
CA PRO A 166 18.87 -6.02 -6.73
C PRO A 166 19.83 -5.90 -5.55
N GLN A 167 19.46 -5.09 -4.55
CA GLN A 167 20.27 -4.92 -3.35
C GLN A 167 20.40 -6.24 -2.58
N ASP A 168 19.31 -7.02 -2.56
CA ASP A 168 19.27 -8.36 -1.99
C ASP A 168 18.75 -9.38 -3.02
N PRO A 169 19.64 -9.98 -3.83
CA PRO A 169 19.25 -11.01 -4.80
C PRO A 169 18.66 -12.27 -4.16
N TYR A 170 18.96 -12.52 -2.88
CA TYR A 170 18.34 -13.64 -2.16
C TYR A 170 16.89 -13.31 -1.81
N LYS A 171 16.57 -12.09 -1.39
CA LYS A 171 15.18 -11.66 -1.15
C LYS A 171 14.32 -11.75 -2.41
N LEU A 172 14.86 -11.37 -3.57
CA LEU A 172 14.22 -11.59 -4.88
C LEU A 172 13.92 -13.08 -5.10
N TYR A 173 14.93 -13.94 -4.90
CA TYR A 173 14.76 -15.38 -5.02
C TYR A 173 13.71 -15.94 -4.06
N GLU A 174 13.72 -15.49 -2.80
CA GLU A 174 12.74 -15.89 -1.78
C GLU A 174 11.32 -15.50 -2.19
N ASN A 175 11.12 -14.27 -2.65
CA ASN A 175 9.83 -13.79 -3.17
C ASN A 175 9.38 -14.62 -4.39
N TYR A 176 10.28 -14.96 -5.31
CA TYR A 176 9.99 -15.84 -6.43
C TYR A 176 9.56 -17.25 -5.99
N GLN A 177 10.12 -17.79 -4.90
CA GLN A 177 9.67 -19.10 -4.40
C GLN A 177 8.31 -18.99 -3.70
N LYS A 178 8.09 -17.94 -2.89
CA LYS A 178 6.80 -17.71 -2.21
C LYS A 178 5.66 -17.47 -3.20
N SER A 179 5.94 -16.77 -4.30
CA SER A 179 4.93 -16.45 -5.31
C SER A 179 4.41 -17.68 -6.06
N LYS A 180 5.19 -18.77 -6.17
CA LYS A 180 4.77 -20.00 -6.85
C LYS A 180 3.57 -20.70 -6.21
N THR A 181 3.30 -20.45 -4.93
CA THR A 181 2.19 -21.05 -4.19
C THR A 181 1.02 -20.08 -4.00
N ALA A 182 1.08 -18.92 -4.63
CA ALA A 182 0.09 -17.85 -4.51
C ALA A 182 -0.37 -17.43 -5.91
N ASN A 183 -1.57 -16.83 -5.97
CA ASN A 183 -2.13 -16.28 -7.21
C ASN A 183 -1.95 -14.77 -7.23
N TYR A 184 -2.15 -14.13 -6.07
CA TYR A 184 -2.07 -12.68 -5.91
C TYR A 184 -1.11 -12.30 -4.79
N GLU A 185 -0.68 -11.04 -4.81
CA GLU A 185 0.03 -10.42 -3.70
C GLU A 185 -0.54 -9.05 -3.36
N PHE A 186 -0.55 -8.73 -2.06
CA PHE A 186 -0.78 -7.40 -1.54
C PHE A 186 0.57 -6.74 -1.23
N LEU A 187 0.70 -5.49 -1.63
CA LEU A 187 1.96 -4.75 -1.57
C LEU A 187 1.89 -3.69 -0.47
N ASP A 188 2.84 -3.73 0.46
CA ASP A 188 3.03 -2.66 1.43
C ASP A 188 3.75 -1.51 0.74
N THR A 189 3.12 -0.35 0.74
CA THR A 189 3.57 0.81 -0.03
C THR A 189 3.68 2.06 0.81
N SER A 190 4.65 2.91 0.49
CA SER A 190 4.82 4.22 1.10
C SER A 190 5.04 5.31 0.05
N HIS A 191 4.74 6.55 0.43
CA HIS A 191 4.96 7.70 -0.44
C HIS A 191 6.34 8.31 -0.16
N ARG A 192 7.24 8.29 -1.16
CA ARG A 192 8.65 8.72 -0.97
C ARG A 192 8.84 10.18 -0.61
N ARG A 193 8.02 11.07 -1.16
CA ARG A 193 8.06 12.50 -0.81
C ARG A 193 7.59 12.75 0.63
N PHE A 194 6.83 11.82 1.20
CA PHE A 194 6.27 11.92 2.53
C PHE A 194 6.47 10.59 3.29
N PRO A 195 7.72 10.25 3.65
CA PRO A 195 8.05 8.93 4.19
C PRO A 195 7.54 8.69 5.62
N ASN A 196 7.06 9.72 6.32
CA ASN A 196 6.47 9.66 7.68
C ASN A 196 4.96 9.94 7.69
N GLU A 197 4.31 9.76 6.56
CA GLU A 197 2.99 10.31 6.32
C GLU A 197 1.89 9.36 6.79
N GLY A 198 1.86 9.09 8.10
CA GLY A 198 0.76 8.39 8.74
C GLY A 198 -0.53 9.23 8.79
N SER A 199 -0.50 10.46 8.31
CA SER A 199 -1.65 11.35 8.23
C SER A 199 -1.40 12.63 7.44
N PHE A 200 -2.44 13.15 6.80
CA PHE A 200 -2.48 14.52 6.28
C PHE A 200 -3.53 15.36 7.01
N ILE A 201 -3.36 16.68 6.99
CA ILE A 201 -4.33 17.64 7.54
C ILE A 201 -4.97 18.38 6.38
N SER A 202 -6.28 18.44 6.36
CA SER A 202 -7.04 19.13 5.32
C SER A 202 -8.18 19.92 5.94
N ASN A 203 -8.42 21.12 5.41
CA ASN A 203 -9.47 22.02 5.86
C ASN A 203 -10.84 21.58 5.29
N VAL A 204 -11.84 21.44 6.16
CA VAL A 204 -13.23 21.10 5.79
C VAL A 204 -14.14 22.23 6.17
N GLU A 205 -14.89 22.72 5.18
CA GLU A 205 -16.05 23.56 5.45
C GLU A 205 -17.23 22.67 5.89
N LEU A 206 -17.64 22.83 7.14
CA LEU A 206 -18.83 22.19 7.69
C LEU A 206 -20.09 22.79 7.04
N SER A 207 -21.23 22.11 7.17
CA SER A 207 -22.54 22.62 6.72
C SER A 207 -22.94 23.96 7.36
N SER A 208 -22.27 24.36 8.45
CA SER A 208 -22.42 25.66 9.10
C SER A 208 -21.57 26.78 8.46
N GLY A 209 -20.78 26.50 7.42
CA GLY A 209 -19.80 27.43 6.83
C GLY A 209 -18.49 27.57 7.63
N ALA A 210 -18.31 26.78 8.70
CA ALA A 210 -17.10 26.82 9.52
C ALA A 210 -16.01 25.93 8.90
N VAL A 211 -14.81 26.49 8.72
CA VAL A 211 -13.65 25.73 8.23
C VAL A 211 -12.89 25.11 9.40
N VAL A 212 -12.79 23.78 9.42
CA VAL A 212 -12.11 23.01 10.47
C VAL A 212 -10.98 22.18 9.87
N ALA A 213 -9.80 22.21 10.50
CA ALA A 213 -8.68 21.36 10.12
C ALA A 213 -8.94 19.92 10.61
N ILE A 214 -9.07 18.98 9.69
CA ILE A 214 -9.29 17.57 9.99
C ILE A 214 -8.05 16.78 9.62
N LYS A 215 -7.53 16.03 10.60
CA LYS A 215 -6.44 15.09 10.41
C LYS A 215 -6.98 13.75 9.94
N THR A 216 -6.60 13.33 8.74
CA THR A 216 -6.92 12.03 8.17
C THR A 216 -5.74 11.10 8.37
N LYS A 217 -5.95 9.93 9.00
CA LYS A 217 -4.92 8.91 9.12
C LYS A 217 -4.91 8.00 7.91
N ILE A 218 -3.72 7.63 7.43
CA ILE A 218 -3.56 6.79 6.24
C ILE A 218 -2.93 5.45 6.64
N PHE A 219 -3.48 4.37 6.11
CA PHE A 219 -2.93 3.02 6.20
C PHE A 219 -2.67 2.48 4.78
N ARG A 220 -1.44 2.03 4.53
CA ARG A 220 -1.00 1.49 3.23
C ARG A 220 -0.34 0.11 3.34
N ASP A 221 0.08 -0.25 4.55
CA ASP A 221 0.56 -1.60 4.87
C ASP A 221 -0.66 -2.52 4.97
N PHE A 222 -0.61 -3.65 4.28
CA PHE A 222 -1.71 -4.59 4.21
C PHE A 222 -2.12 -5.08 5.61
N GLU A 223 -1.15 -5.41 6.48
CA GLU A 223 -1.43 -5.84 7.85
C GLU A 223 -2.15 -4.77 8.68
N ASP A 224 -1.85 -3.49 8.46
CA ASP A 224 -2.51 -2.40 9.18
C ASP A 224 -3.92 -2.15 8.65
N VAL A 225 -4.12 -2.27 7.33
CA VAL A 225 -5.46 -2.23 6.71
C VAL A 225 -6.30 -3.41 7.20
N GLU A 226 -5.76 -4.62 7.16
CA GLU A 226 -6.43 -5.83 7.65
C GLU A 226 -6.77 -5.72 9.14
N ARG A 227 -5.83 -5.23 9.96
CA ARG A 227 -6.06 -5.02 11.39
C ARG A 227 -7.16 -3.99 11.64
N PHE A 228 -7.15 -2.86 10.93
CA PHE A 228 -8.18 -1.85 11.04
C PHE A 228 -9.54 -2.42 10.61
N PHE A 229 -9.57 -3.13 9.49
CA PHE A 229 -10.75 -3.80 8.98
C PHE A 229 -11.36 -4.76 10.01
N ASN A 230 -10.56 -5.69 10.53
CA ASN A 230 -11.01 -6.73 11.46
C ASN A 230 -11.37 -6.21 12.85
N ARG A 231 -10.69 -5.16 13.34
CA ARG A 231 -10.90 -4.64 14.72
C ARG A 231 -11.93 -3.53 14.79
N THR A 232 -12.19 -2.85 13.67
CA THR A 232 -13.02 -1.64 13.63
C THR A 232 -14.23 -1.77 12.72
N ILE A 233 -14.05 -2.20 11.48
CA ILE A 233 -15.12 -2.18 10.48
C ILE A 233 -16.09 -3.32 10.71
N THR A 234 -15.57 -4.55 10.78
CA THR A 234 -16.35 -5.79 10.92
C THR A 234 -16.76 -6.10 12.35
N ASN A 235 -16.03 -5.55 13.33
CA ASN A 235 -16.35 -5.73 14.74
C ASN A 235 -17.50 -4.80 15.18
N GLU A 236 -18.70 -5.37 15.32
CA GLU A 236 -19.91 -4.66 15.80
C GLU A 236 -19.73 -4.02 17.17
N ASN A 237 -18.90 -4.62 18.04
CA ASN A 237 -18.63 -4.13 19.38
C ASN A 237 -17.50 -3.11 19.45
N SER A 238 -16.99 -2.64 18.30
CA SER A 238 -15.91 -1.67 18.28
C SER A 238 -16.39 -0.31 18.77
N TYR A 239 -16.01 0.06 19.99
CA TYR A 239 -16.25 1.40 20.55
C TYR A 239 -15.65 2.51 19.67
N PHE A 240 -14.63 2.18 18.89
CA PHE A 240 -13.96 3.10 17.99
C PHE A 240 -14.84 3.55 16.82
N LYS A 241 -15.73 2.67 16.36
CA LYS A 241 -16.59 2.87 15.19
C LYS A 241 -17.44 4.13 15.28
N GLN A 242 -17.88 4.52 16.47
CA GLN A 242 -18.72 5.71 16.69
C GLN A 242 -18.00 7.05 16.47
N PHE A 243 -16.66 7.07 16.49
CA PHE A 243 -15.87 8.30 16.32
C PHE A 243 -15.50 8.57 14.86
N ILE A 244 -15.60 7.54 14.01
CA ILE A 244 -15.32 7.65 12.59
C ILE A 244 -16.48 8.37 11.91
N GLN A 245 -16.16 9.49 11.26
CA GLN A 245 -17.10 10.28 10.45
C GLN A 245 -16.75 10.22 8.97
N GLU A 246 -15.49 9.94 8.64
CA GLU A 246 -15.04 9.78 7.26
C GLU A 246 -14.20 8.50 7.13
N LEU A 247 -14.57 7.66 6.17
CA LEU A 247 -13.81 6.47 5.79
C LEU A 247 -13.63 6.46 4.27
N SER A 248 -12.41 6.59 3.81
CA SER A 248 -12.08 6.54 2.39
C SER A 248 -11.17 5.37 2.10
N THR A 249 -11.36 4.75 0.95
CA THR A 249 -10.66 3.53 0.59
C THR A 249 -10.27 3.56 -0.87
N ASN A 250 -9.06 3.13 -1.20
CA ASN A 250 -8.64 2.86 -2.56
C ASN A 250 -8.24 1.38 -2.68
N VAL A 251 -8.69 0.74 -3.75
CA VAL A 251 -8.26 -0.60 -4.15
C VAL A 251 -7.61 -0.46 -5.53
N SER A 252 -6.28 -0.50 -5.57
CA SER A 252 -5.47 -0.36 -6.77
C SER A 252 -4.98 -1.73 -7.24
N ILE A 253 -5.56 -2.21 -8.33
CA ILE A 253 -5.21 -3.49 -8.95
C ILE A 253 -4.25 -3.21 -10.11
N ILE A 254 -2.95 -3.40 -9.87
CA ILE A 254 -1.91 -2.94 -10.79
C ILE A 254 -1.63 -3.94 -11.92
N ASP A 255 -2.17 -5.16 -11.81
CA ASP A 255 -2.18 -6.18 -12.85
C ASP A 255 -3.44 -7.04 -12.70
N ASP A 256 -3.95 -7.56 -13.81
CA ASP A 256 -5.04 -8.55 -13.84
C ASP A 256 -6.42 -8.05 -13.33
N PHE A 257 -6.76 -6.79 -13.61
CA PHE A 257 -8.01 -6.16 -13.16
C PHE A 257 -9.28 -6.88 -13.61
N ASN A 258 -9.33 -7.29 -14.88
CA ASN A 258 -10.52 -7.91 -15.45
C ASN A 258 -10.81 -9.27 -14.82
N GLU A 259 -9.77 -10.10 -14.64
CA GLU A 259 -9.86 -11.43 -14.04
C GLU A 259 -10.40 -11.33 -12.59
N LEU A 260 -9.88 -10.38 -11.81
CA LEU A 260 -10.34 -10.16 -10.43
C LEU A 260 -11.82 -9.74 -10.31
N LEU A 261 -12.36 -9.05 -11.33
CA LEU A 261 -13.73 -8.53 -11.35
C LEU A 261 -14.73 -9.46 -12.05
N GLU A 262 -14.33 -10.62 -12.55
CA GLU A 262 -15.25 -11.52 -13.22
C GLU A 262 -16.38 -12.01 -12.30
N ASP A 263 -17.59 -12.11 -12.86
CA ASP A 263 -18.81 -12.53 -12.17
C ASP A 263 -18.78 -13.97 -11.65
N CYS A 264 -17.83 -14.79 -12.10
CA CYS A 264 -17.64 -16.15 -11.61
C CYS A 264 -17.05 -16.15 -10.18
N TYR A 265 -16.26 -15.13 -9.84
CA TYR A 265 -15.57 -15.00 -8.56
C TYR A 265 -16.39 -14.25 -7.49
N ALA A 266 -16.03 -14.44 -6.21
CA ALA A 266 -16.74 -13.84 -5.09
C ALA A 266 -16.68 -12.30 -5.10
N PHE A 267 -15.52 -11.74 -5.49
CA PHE A 267 -15.34 -10.29 -5.56
C PHE A 267 -16.21 -9.66 -6.66
N GLY A 268 -16.16 -10.17 -7.90
CA GLY A 268 -17.01 -9.70 -9.00
C GLY A 268 -18.51 -9.79 -8.68
N LYS A 269 -18.97 -10.92 -8.11
CA LYS A 269 -20.36 -11.06 -7.61
C LYS A 269 -20.73 -9.99 -6.59
N THR A 270 -19.82 -9.65 -5.70
CA THR A 270 -20.04 -8.62 -4.66
C THR A 270 -20.21 -7.25 -5.30
N ILE A 271 -19.32 -6.86 -6.21
CA ILE A 271 -19.41 -5.60 -6.94
C ILE A 271 -20.73 -5.51 -7.74
N LYS A 272 -21.11 -6.59 -8.43
CA LYS A 272 -22.39 -6.67 -9.17
C LYS A 272 -23.63 -6.60 -8.27
N ASN A 273 -23.53 -7.08 -7.03
CA ASN A 273 -24.62 -6.95 -6.06
C ASN A 273 -24.69 -5.53 -5.50
N LEU A 274 -23.55 -4.91 -5.20
CA LEU A 274 -23.47 -3.53 -4.73
C LEU A 274 -23.97 -2.54 -5.79
N SER A 275 -23.68 -2.76 -7.08
CA SER A 275 -24.15 -1.91 -8.18
C SER A 275 -25.67 -1.91 -8.35
N LYS A 276 -26.36 -2.95 -7.86
CA LYS A 276 -27.83 -3.04 -7.86
C LYS A 276 -28.45 -2.40 -6.61
N ASN A 277 -27.65 -2.04 -5.62
CA ASN A 277 -28.16 -1.47 -4.37
C ASN A 277 -28.51 0.02 -4.56
N LYS A 278 -29.80 0.33 -4.44
CA LYS A 278 -30.33 1.69 -4.61
C LYS A 278 -29.91 2.68 -3.52
N THR A 279 -29.40 2.20 -2.38
CA THR A 279 -28.91 3.07 -1.30
C THR A 279 -27.49 3.55 -1.53
N LEU A 280 -26.76 2.92 -2.46
CA LEU A 280 -25.38 3.27 -2.77
C LEU A 280 -25.33 4.13 -4.03
N ASN A 281 -24.42 5.10 -4.04
CA ASN A 281 -24.06 5.79 -5.26
C ASN A 281 -22.90 5.06 -5.93
N VAL A 282 -23.22 4.15 -6.85
CA VAL A 282 -22.21 3.37 -7.60
C VAL A 282 -22.05 4.00 -8.98
N LEU A 283 -20.85 4.47 -9.27
CA LEU A 283 -20.48 5.12 -10.51
C LEU A 283 -19.31 4.38 -11.15
N SER A 284 -19.23 4.39 -12.47
CA SER A 284 -18.21 3.68 -13.23
C SER A 284 -17.76 4.54 -14.41
N CYS A 285 -16.47 4.83 -14.51
CA CYS A 285 -15.90 5.59 -15.61
C CYS A 285 -14.82 4.74 -16.29
N ASN A 286 -14.91 4.64 -17.62
CA ASN A 286 -13.81 4.12 -18.41
C ASN A 286 -12.83 5.26 -18.62
N THR A 287 -11.60 5.07 -18.15
CA THR A 287 -10.54 6.06 -18.29
C THR A 287 -9.79 5.82 -19.58
N ASP A 288 -9.47 6.89 -20.32
CA ASP A 288 -8.56 6.79 -21.47
C ASP A 288 -7.25 6.12 -21.03
N SER A 289 -6.67 5.32 -21.93
CA SER A 289 -5.32 4.77 -21.73
C SER A 289 -4.37 5.91 -21.36
N PHE A 290 -3.68 5.80 -20.23
CA PHE A 290 -2.70 6.79 -19.82
C PHE A 290 -1.28 6.26 -19.99
N GLN A 291 -0.37 7.17 -20.33
CA GLN A 291 1.03 6.81 -20.49
C GLN A 291 1.64 6.52 -19.11
N ALA A 292 2.16 5.30 -18.97
CA ALA A 292 2.99 4.90 -17.85
C ALA A 292 4.46 5.08 -18.23
N PHE A 293 5.28 5.43 -17.24
CA PHE A 293 6.72 5.58 -17.43
C PHE A 293 7.40 4.23 -17.34
N ASP A 294 8.20 3.94 -18.36
CA ASP A 294 9.07 2.78 -18.38
C ASP A 294 10.53 3.17 -18.46
N PHE A 295 11.36 2.38 -17.80
CA PHE A 295 12.81 2.48 -17.85
C PHE A 295 13.46 1.29 -18.55
N LEU A 296 12.70 0.22 -18.80
CA LEU A 296 13.12 -0.84 -19.69
C LEU A 296 12.85 -0.38 -21.13
N THR A 297 13.80 -0.68 -22.02
CA THR A 297 13.54 -0.54 -23.46
C THR A 297 12.52 -1.60 -23.88
N GLU A 298 11.78 -1.35 -24.95
CA GLU A 298 10.85 -2.33 -25.53
C GLU A 298 11.55 -3.67 -25.81
N GLU A 299 12.84 -3.63 -26.18
CA GLU A 299 13.66 -4.82 -26.41
C GLU A 299 13.86 -5.67 -25.14
N TYR A 300 14.01 -5.06 -23.96
CA TYR A 300 14.10 -5.81 -22.70
C TYR A 300 12.75 -6.37 -22.25
N GLU A 301 11.66 -5.62 -22.41
CA GLU A 301 10.31 -6.13 -22.14
C GLU A 301 10.00 -7.34 -23.05
N ASP A 302 10.37 -7.25 -24.33
CA ASP A 302 10.23 -8.34 -25.30
C ASP A 302 11.07 -9.56 -24.92
N CYS A 303 12.32 -9.35 -24.47
CA CYS A 303 13.17 -10.44 -24.00
C CYS A 303 12.57 -11.18 -22.79
N ILE A 304 12.01 -10.45 -21.84
CA ILE A 304 11.30 -11.02 -20.69
C ILE A 304 10.02 -11.73 -21.15
N ARG A 305 9.29 -11.13 -22.10
CA ARG A 305 8.04 -11.69 -22.63
C ARG A 305 8.25 -13.05 -23.27
N ASP A 306 9.28 -13.15 -24.11
CA ASP A 306 9.58 -14.34 -24.93
C ASP A 306 10.54 -15.31 -24.23
N ASN A 307 10.95 -14.97 -23.00
CA ASN A 307 11.92 -15.69 -22.20
C ASN A 307 13.25 -15.98 -22.92
N ILE A 308 13.72 -15.00 -23.69
CA ILE A 308 14.97 -15.07 -24.43
C ILE A 308 16.07 -14.32 -23.69
N GLN A 309 17.32 -14.68 -23.99
CA GLN A 309 18.47 -14.01 -23.40
C GLN A 309 18.50 -12.54 -23.86
N PRO A 310 18.59 -11.56 -22.93
CA PRO A 310 18.73 -10.16 -23.32
C PRO A 310 20.07 -9.94 -24.05
N PRO A 311 20.13 -8.97 -24.98
CA PRO A 311 21.34 -8.65 -25.71
C PRO A 311 22.49 -8.32 -24.75
N LEU A 312 23.67 -8.86 -25.04
CA LEU A 312 24.85 -8.67 -24.19
C LEU A 312 25.46 -7.29 -24.43
N PHE A 313 25.33 -6.37 -23.47
CA PHE A 313 26.12 -5.14 -23.35
C PHE A 313 26.33 -4.34 -24.66
N GLU A 314 25.27 -4.14 -25.45
CA GLU A 314 25.27 -3.24 -26.61
C GLU A 314 24.44 -1.96 -26.39
N GLU A 315 23.93 -1.73 -25.17
CA GLU A 315 23.21 -0.49 -24.87
C GLU A 315 24.11 0.74 -24.99
N GLN A 316 23.58 1.77 -25.64
CA GLN A 316 24.26 3.06 -25.75
C GLN A 316 24.39 3.68 -24.36
N THR A 317 25.57 4.21 -24.04
CA THR A 317 25.91 4.92 -22.79
C THR A 317 24.84 5.91 -22.29
N PHE A 318 24.00 6.41 -23.18
CA PHE A 318 22.89 7.34 -22.90
C PHE A 318 21.78 6.74 -22.03
N GLU A 319 21.40 5.46 -22.23
CA GLU A 319 20.35 4.80 -21.43
C GLU A 319 20.82 4.52 -20.00
N LEU A 320 22.10 4.11 -19.87
CA LEU A 320 22.82 3.98 -18.60
C LEU A 320 22.88 5.29 -17.79
N VAL A 321 23.07 6.42 -18.47
CA VAL A 321 23.11 7.75 -17.83
C VAL A 321 21.69 8.16 -17.40
N SER A 322 20.66 7.86 -18.20
CA SER A 322 19.27 8.16 -17.85
C SER A 322 18.74 7.40 -16.63
N THR A 323 19.26 6.21 -16.38
CA THR A 323 18.92 5.36 -15.23
C THR A 323 19.72 5.72 -13.96
N SER A 324 20.85 6.42 -14.08
CA SER A 324 21.69 6.84 -12.95
C SER A 324 21.02 7.83 -11.97
N HIS A 325 19.92 8.47 -12.38
CA HIS A 325 19.13 9.39 -11.56
C HIS A 325 17.97 8.74 -10.83
N LEU A 326 17.67 7.48 -11.15
CA LEU A 326 16.76 6.70 -10.34
C LEU A 326 17.54 6.16 -9.15
N PRO A 327 16.91 6.05 -7.97
CA PRO A 327 17.40 5.11 -6.99
C PRO A 327 17.41 3.75 -7.68
N ASN A 328 18.60 3.14 -7.85
CA ASN A 328 18.80 1.83 -8.52
C ASN A 328 17.90 0.70 -7.95
N ASN A 329 17.21 0.97 -6.84
CA ASN A 329 16.30 0.07 -6.12
C ASN A 329 14.85 0.14 -6.60
N ASP A 330 14.54 1.00 -7.57
CA ASP A 330 13.14 1.29 -7.88
C ASP A 330 12.69 0.68 -9.20
N ILE A 331 13.64 0.23 -10.01
CA ILE A 331 13.37 -0.41 -11.29
C ILE A 331 13.64 -1.91 -11.18
N PHE A 332 13.23 -2.65 -12.21
CA PHE A 332 13.58 -4.05 -12.34
C PHE A 332 15.12 -4.21 -12.31
N PRO A 333 15.67 -5.15 -11.52
CA PRO A 333 15.01 -6.30 -10.89
C PRO A 333 14.43 -6.09 -9.48
N GLU A 334 14.69 -4.96 -8.81
CA GLU A 334 14.22 -4.74 -7.43
C GLU A 334 12.69 -4.57 -7.39
N ASN A 335 12.14 -3.75 -8.28
CA ASN A 335 10.69 -3.58 -8.43
C ASN A 335 10.18 -4.02 -9.82
N PRO A 336 9.51 -5.18 -9.92
CA PRO A 336 8.91 -5.70 -11.15
C PRO A 336 7.79 -4.82 -11.71
N TYR A 337 7.14 -4.04 -10.83
CA TYR A 337 5.90 -3.34 -11.12
C TYR A 337 6.07 -1.85 -11.36
N TYR A 338 7.29 -1.37 -11.62
CA TYR A 338 7.56 0.06 -11.64
C TYR A 338 6.57 0.83 -12.52
N LYS A 339 6.36 0.40 -13.76
CA LYS A 339 5.39 0.99 -14.70
C LYS A 339 3.96 0.93 -14.16
N GLN A 340 3.53 -0.22 -13.65
CA GLN A 340 2.17 -0.45 -13.14
C GLN A 340 1.88 0.34 -11.86
N MET A 341 2.90 0.66 -11.07
CA MET A 341 2.79 1.51 -9.88
C MET A 341 2.34 2.94 -10.18
N THR A 342 2.29 3.33 -11.46
CA THR A 342 1.69 4.61 -11.86
C THR A 342 0.27 4.75 -11.32
N ILE A 343 -0.55 3.68 -11.28
CA ILE A 343 -1.92 3.76 -10.73
C ILE A 343 -1.89 4.23 -9.27
N ALA A 344 -1.14 3.53 -8.42
CA ALA A 344 -1.05 3.86 -7.00
C ALA A 344 -0.42 5.24 -6.81
N GLY A 345 0.63 5.56 -7.59
CA GLY A 345 1.33 6.83 -7.52
C GLY A 345 0.46 8.04 -7.83
N VAL A 346 -0.39 7.96 -8.86
CA VAL A 346 -1.37 9.02 -9.19
C VAL A 346 -2.33 9.25 -8.04
N LEU A 347 -2.87 8.18 -7.45
CA LEU A 347 -3.80 8.29 -6.32
C LEU A 347 -3.12 8.83 -5.06
N PHE A 348 -1.87 8.43 -4.81
CA PHE A 348 -1.10 8.91 -3.67
C PHE A 348 -0.76 10.40 -3.83
N ASP A 349 -0.30 10.81 -5.03
CA ASP A 349 -0.02 12.20 -5.34
C ASP A 349 -1.29 13.07 -5.22
N ASP A 350 -2.44 12.59 -5.71
CA ASP A 350 -3.73 13.29 -5.59
C ASP A 350 -4.18 13.45 -4.14
N LEU A 351 -4.04 12.39 -3.33
CA LEU A 351 -4.32 12.43 -1.89
C LEU A 351 -3.46 13.50 -1.18
N GLN A 352 -2.16 13.58 -1.54
CA GLN A 352 -1.20 14.49 -0.91
C GLN A 352 -1.33 15.94 -1.31
N GLN A 353 -1.63 16.21 -2.57
CA GLN A 353 -1.72 17.58 -3.09
C GLN A 353 -2.98 18.32 -2.63
N GLN A 354 -3.76 17.71 -1.73
CA GLN A 354 -4.94 18.25 -1.05
C GLN A 354 -6.07 18.73 -1.97
N LYS A 355 -6.07 18.32 -3.24
CA LYS A 355 -7.03 18.89 -4.19
C LYS A 355 -8.38 18.19 -4.22
N ASP A 356 -8.49 16.85 -4.18
CA ASP A 356 -9.78 16.27 -4.62
C ASP A 356 -10.26 14.97 -3.95
N ARG A 357 -9.48 14.24 -3.13
CA ARG A 357 -9.98 12.94 -2.60
C ARG A 357 -11.25 13.06 -1.74
N ARG A 358 -11.37 14.12 -0.91
CA ARG A 358 -12.62 14.39 -0.18
C ARG A 358 -13.78 14.80 -1.10
N ARG A 359 -13.50 15.31 -2.29
CA ARG A 359 -14.53 15.60 -3.29
C ARG A 359 -15.14 14.31 -3.83
N LEU A 360 -14.38 13.21 -3.93
CA LEU A 360 -14.93 11.90 -4.29
C LEU A 360 -16.07 11.46 -3.35
N HIS A 361 -16.07 11.84 -2.06
CA HIS A 361 -17.21 11.55 -1.15
C HIS A 361 -18.50 12.27 -1.54
N ASN A 362 -18.39 13.39 -2.26
CA ASN A 362 -19.51 14.24 -2.62
C ASN A 362 -19.92 14.07 -4.09
N ILE A 363 -19.21 13.24 -4.86
CA ILE A 363 -19.58 12.95 -6.25
C ILE A 363 -20.91 12.22 -6.27
N LYS A 364 -21.86 12.73 -7.06
CA LYS A 364 -23.21 12.20 -7.21
C LYS A 364 -23.56 11.83 -8.64
N SER A 365 -22.79 12.29 -9.62
CA SER A 365 -23.04 12.02 -11.03
C SER A 365 -21.83 11.45 -11.74
N GLN A 366 -22.09 10.79 -12.87
CA GLN A 366 -21.07 10.28 -13.77
C GLN A 366 -20.19 11.41 -14.34
N GLU A 367 -20.80 12.54 -14.71
CA GLU A 367 -20.10 13.72 -15.23
C GLU A 367 -19.11 14.28 -14.20
N GLU A 368 -19.50 14.33 -12.92
CA GLU A 368 -18.60 14.74 -11.84
C GLU A 368 -17.42 13.75 -11.70
N LEU A 369 -17.68 12.44 -11.77
CA LEU A 369 -16.61 11.43 -11.74
C LEU A 369 -15.59 11.63 -12.88
N GLU A 370 -16.05 11.94 -14.09
CA GLU A 370 -15.18 12.19 -15.24
C GLU A 370 -14.37 13.48 -15.15
N ILE A 371 -14.92 14.52 -14.52
CA ILE A 371 -14.23 15.80 -14.29
C ILE A 371 -13.14 15.63 -13.23
N TYR A 372 -13.45 14.93 -12.14
CA TYR A 372 -12.55 14.74 -10.99
C TYR A 372 -11.76 13.43 -11.06
N ASN A 373 -11.69 12.81 -12.23
CA ASN A 373 -10.93 11.58 -12.43
C ASN A 373 -9.42 11.86 -12.29
N PRO A 374 -8.72 11.28 -11.29
CA PRO A 374 -7.31 11.55 -11.06
C PRO A 374 -6.41 11.12 -12.22
N PHE A 375 -6.82 10.11 -13.00
CA PHE A 375 -6.07 9.63 -14.16
C PHE A 375 -6.18 10.57 -15.38
N LYS A 376 -7.28 11.33 -15.49
CA LYS A 376 -7.44 12.33 -16.55
C LYS A 376 -6.50 13.52 -16.35
N ALA A 377 -6.35 13.95 -15.10
CA ALA A 377 -5.39 14.99 -14.74
C ALA A 377 -3.96 14.54 -15.08
N TRP A 378 -3.62 13.28 -14.79
CA TRP A 378 -2.32 12.70 -15.15
C TRP A 378 -2.04 12.79 -16.65
N ASN A 379 -3.00 12.41 -17.50
CA ASN A 379 -2.87 12.51 -18.96
C ASN A 379 -2.64 13.94 -19.48
N SER A 380 -3.16 14.94 -18.77
CA SER A 380 -2.94 16.36 -19.12
C SER A 380 -1.56 16.88 -18.73
N VAL A 381 -0.90 16.26 -17.75
CA VAL A 381 0.38 16.70 -17.19
C VAL A 381 1.52 15.96 -17.90
N ASN A 382 1.94 16.56 -19.03
CA ASN A 382 3.14 16.24 -19.80
C ASN A 382 3.26 14.79 -20.27
N LYS A 383 2.96 14.55 -21.56
CA LYS A 383 3.63 13.49 -22.31
C LYS A 383 5.13 13.69 -22.14
N PRO A 384 5.91 12.73 -21.60
CA PRO A 384 7.35 12.85 -21.68
C PRO A 384 7.75 12.94 -23.15
N GLU A 385 8.28 14.07 -23.56
CA GLU A 385 9.16 14.07 -24.72
C GLU A 385 10.33 13.13 -24.40
N TYR A 386 10.86 12.40 -25.37
CA TYR A 386 11.98 11.46 -25.22
C TYR A 386 13.31 12.11 -24.75
N ASN A 387 13.30 13.33 -24.23
CA ASN A 387 14.45 14.01 -23.68
C ASN A 387 14.71 13.61 -22.21
N PHE A 388 15.95 13.83 -21.77
CA PHE A 388 16.44 13.39 -20.46
C PHE A 388 15.76 14.08 -19.27
N ASP A 389 15.47 15.38 -19.40
CA ASP A 389 14.88 16.18 -18.32
C ASP A 389 13.42 15.78 -18.02
N SER A 390 12.68 15.31 -19.04
CA SER A 390 11.33 14.78 -18.84
C SER A 390 11.35 13.51 -18.00
N LYS A 391 12.27 12.56 -18.27
CA LYS A 391 12.43 11.31 -17.49
C LYS A 391 12.73 11.61 -16.02
N LYS A 392 13.52 12.66 -15.74
CA LYS A 392 13.81 13.12 -14.38
C LYS A 392 12.60 13.77 -13.70
N ALA A 393 11.82 14.58 -14.40
CA ALA A 393 10.59 15.13 -13.84
C ALA A 393 9.58 14.02 -13.50
N SER A 394 9.53 12.99 -14.33
CA SER A 394 8.64 11.85 -14.18
C SER A 394 9.09 10.84 -13.13
N SER A 395 10.39 10.64 -12.92
CA SER A 395 10.90 9.84 -11.78
C SER A 395 10.54 10.45 -10.43
N SER A 396 10.16 11.72 -10.40
CA SER A 396 9.68 12.38 -9.19
C SER A 396 8.16 12.25 -8.99
N LYS A 397 7.39 11.68 -9.93
CA LYS A 397 5.91 11.61 -9.92
C LYS A 397 5.42 10.17 -10.17
N GLY A 398 4.15 9.87 -9.87
CA GLY A 398 3.53 8.60 -10.23
C GLY A 398 4.31 7.38 -9.71
N PRO A 399 4.86 6.50 -10.57
CA PRO A 399 5.54 5.30 -10.07
C PRO A 399 6.77 5.61 -9.22
N GLY A 400 7.45 6.75 -9.48
CA GLY A 400 8.63 7.17 -8.71
C GLY A 400 8.31 7.71 -7.31
N THR A 401 7.03 7.99 -7.01
CA THR A 401 6.61 8.41 -5.66
C THR A 401 6.21 7.24 -4.78
N VAL A 402 6.05 6.04 -5.35
CA VAL A 402 5.67 4.82 -4.62
C VAL A 402 6.91 3.99 -4.30
N GLN A 403 7.08 3.66 -3.03
CA GLN A 403 8.07 2.68 -2.59
C GLN A 403 7.35 1.42 -2.12
N VAL A 404 7.72 0.26 -2.68
CA VAL A 404 7.28 -1.05 -2.18
C VAL A 404 8.30 -1.52 -1.14
N HIS A 405 7.85 -1.86 0.07
CA HIS A 405 8.73 -2.35 1.13
C HIS A 405 8.34 -3.71 1.70
N GLY A 406 7.11 -4.17 1.45
CA GLY A 406 6.60 -5.47 1.89
C GLY A 406 5.67 -6.12 0.87
N ARG A 407 5.51 -7.44 0.99
CA ARG A 407 4.76 -8.29 0.07
C ARG A 407 4.06 -9.39 0.86
N HIS A 408 2.77 -9.56 0.63
CA HIS A 408 1.95 -10.59 1.26
C HIS A 408 1.30 -11.45 0.20
N PHE A 409 1.61 -12.74 0.20
CA PHE A 409 1.20 -13.68 -0.85
C PHE A 409 -0.06 -14.42 -0.43
N PHE A 410 -1.05 -14.46 -1.33
CA PHE A 410 -2.36 -15.06 -1.08
C PHE A 410 -2.81 -15.95 -2.24
N THR A 411 -3.59 -16.96 -1.90
CA THR A 411 -4.32 -17.74 -2.91
C THR A 411 -5.44 -16.91 -3.54
N GLU A 412 -5.94 -17.38 -4.68
CA GLU A 412 -7.09 -16.79 -5.38
C GLU A 412 -8.33 -16.71 -4.48
N GLU A 413 -8.66 -17.82 -3.79
CA GLU A 413 -9.79 -17.90 -2.87
C GLU A 413 -9.66 -16.87 -1.74
N GLU A 414 -8.52 -16.86 -1.03
CA GLU A 414 -8.28 -15.90 0.06
C GLU A 414 -8.39 -14.45 -0.41
N THR A 415 -7.88 -14.15 -1.61
CA THR A 415 -7.92 -12.80 -2.18
C THR A 415 -9.34 -12.36 -2.49
N HIS A 416 -10.12 -13.20 -3.18
CA HIS A 416 -11.50 -12.87 -3.51
C HIS A 416 -12.41 -12.79 -2.28
N GLU A 417 -12.22 -13.67 -1.30
CA GLU A 417 -12.96 -13.63 -0.04
C GLU A 417 -12.63 -12.35 0.75
N PHE A 418 -11.34 -12.02 0.89
CA PHE A 418 -10.92 -10.81 1.57
C PHE A 418 -11.50 -9.56 0.89
N LEU A 419 -11.35 -9.41 -0.43
CA LEU A 419 -11.84 -8.23 -1.16
C LEU A 419 -13.36 -8.12 -1.15
N SER A 420 -14.07 -9.24 -1.31
CA SER A 420 -15.52 -9.31 -1.20
C SER A 420 -15.99 -8.83 0.18
N HIS A 421 -15.42 -9.40 1.24
CA HIS A 421 -15.78 -9.05 2.61
C HIS A 421 -15.39 -7.60 2.94
N PHE A 422 -14.23 -7.14 2.48
CA PHE A 422 -13.72 -5.79 2.68
C PHE A 422 -14.62 -4.74 2.04
N VAL A 423 -14.84 -4.82 0.72
CA VAL A 423 -15.68 -3.84 0.01
C VAL A 423 -17.14 -3.92 0.45
N GLY A 424 -17.67 -5.13 0.65
CA GLY A 424 -19.02 -5.34 1.15
C GLY A 424 -19.25 -4.68 2.51
N SER A 425 -18.34 -4.90 3.46
CA SER A 425 -18.43 -4.34 4.81
C SER A 425 -18.23 -2.82 4.84
N VAL A 426 -17.34 -2.28 4.01
CA VAL A 426 -17.15 -0.82 3.89
C VAL A 426 -18.40 -0.15 3.30
N ALA A 427 -19.06 -0.79 2.34
CA ALA A 427 -20.27 -0.26 1.72
C ALA A 427 -21.48 -0.20 2.69
N VAL A 428 -21.58 -1.15 3.61
CA VAL A 428 -22.61 -1.17 4.68
C VAL A 428 -22.10 -0.61 6.01
N PHE A 429 -20.92 0.02 6.01
CA PHE A 429 -20.33 0.54 7.23
C PHE A 429 -21.19 1.70 7.74
N GLU A 430 -22.02 1.43 8.74
CA GLU A 430 -22.81 2.43 9.44
C GLU A 430 -22.09 2.84 10.73
N SER A 431 -21.91 4.14 10.93
CA SER A 431 -21.52 4.71 12.22
C SER A 431 -22.76 5.35 12.86
N HIS A 432 -22.77 5.52 14.19
CA HIS A 432 -23.91 6.09 14.93
C HIS A 432 -24.21 7.57 14.56
N ARG A 433 -23.46 8.14 13.61
CA ARG A 433 -23.57 9.51 13.10
C ARG A 433 -23.46 9.50 11.57
N ASN A 434 -23.85 10.58 10.92
CA ASN A 434 -23.78 10.80 9.47
C ASN A 434 -22.36 10.58 8.90
N LEU A 435 -22.01 9.32 8.70
CA LEU A 435 -20.73 8.87 8.17
C LEU A 435 -20.69 9.10 6.66
N LYS A 436 -19.56 9.58 6.18
CA LYS A 436 -19.22 9.58 4.76
C LYS A 436 -18.22 8.47 4.47
N SER A 437 -18.66 7.43 3.78
CA SER A 437 -17.76 6.39 3.24
C SER A 437 -17.58 6.55 1.73
N SER A 438 -16.41 6.24 1.20
CA SER A 438 -16.21 6.08 -0.25
C SER A 438 -15.13 5.04 -0.54
N THR A 439 -15.37 4.21 -1.55
CA THR A 439 -14.40 3.24 -2.04
C THR A 439 -14.17 3.51 -3.52
N LEU A 440 -12.91 3.75 -3.90
CA LEU A 440 -12.46 3.83 -5.28
C LEU A 440 -11.77 2.52 -5.64
N ILE A 441 -12.21 1.87 -6.71
CA ILE A 441 -11.57 0.67 -7.26
C ILE A 441 -11.04 1.05 -8.63
N SER A 442 -9.76 0.83 -8.86
CA SER A 442 -9.06 1.18 -10.11
C SER A 442 -8.07 0.09 -10.47
N GLY A 443 -7.89 -0.21 -11.75
CA GLY A 443 -6.84 -1.14 -12.16
C GLY A 443 -6.47 -1.10 -13.63
N VAL A 444 -5.39 -1.81 -13.97
CA VAL A 444 -4.97 -2.04 -15.36
C VAL A 444 -5.45 -3.42 -15.81
N THR A 445 -5.91 -3.52 -17.06
CA THR A 445 -6.05 -4.81 -17.72
C THR A 445 -4.67 -5.51 -17.84
N LYS A 446 -4.69 -6.83 -17.96
CA LYS A 446 -3.51 -7.70 -17.91
C LYS A 446 -2.36 -7.17 -18.78
N VAL A 447 -1.18 -6.98 -18.17
CA VAL A 447 -0.04 -6.33 -18.82
C VAL A 447 0.61 -7.22 -19.87
N PHE A 448 0.57 -8.53 -19.68
CA PHE A 448 1.15 -9.53 -20.59
C PHE A 448 0.05 -10.48 -21.09
N ASP A 449 -0.78 -10.02 -22.03
CA ASP A 449 -1.67 -10.90 -22.78
C ASP A 449 -1.05 -11.34 -24.10
N ASN A 450 -1.00 -12.65 -24.30
CA ASN A 450 -0.48 -13.36 -25.48
C ASN A 450 -1.43 -13.30 -26.69
N SER A 451 -2.24 -12.25 -26.85
CA SER A 451 -3.29 -12.22 -27.88
C SER A 451 -3.52 -10.85 -28.52
N GLN A 452 -2.46 -10.10 -28.82
CA GLN A 452 -2.52 -9.01 -29.81
C GLN A 452 -1.14 -8.76 -30.45
N SER A 453 -0.53 -9.83 -30.99
CA SER A 453 0.41 -9.72 -32.10
C SER A 453 -0.31 -10.05 -33.41
N THR A 454 -1.28 -9.22 -33.77
CA THR A 454 -1.71 -9.10 -35.16
C THR A 454 -1.79 -7.63 -35.45
N HIS A 455 -0.94 -7.19 -36.38
CA HIS A 455 -1.13 -6.02 -37.22
C HIS A 455 -2.60 -5.63 -37.30
N ASP A 456 -2.91 -4.38 -36.97
CA ASP A 456 -3.75 -3.56 -37.84
C ASP A 456 -3.62 -2.07 -37.46
N ASN A 457 -3.04 -1.31 -38.40
CA ASN A 457 -3.39 0.08 -38.58
C ASN A 457 -4.82 0.11 -39.10
N ASP A 458 -5.81 0.36 -38.24
CA ASP A 458 -6.93 1.26 -38.50
C ASP A 458 -7.87 1.35 -37.30
N PRO A 459 -8.52 2.52 -37.09
CA PRO A 459 -9.35 2.76 -35.92
C PRO A 459 -10.71 2.08 -36.12
N LEU A 460 -11.04 1.15 -35.23
CA LEU A 460 -12.40 0.70 -35.06
C LEU A 460 -12.88 1.09 -33.67
N ASP A 461 -13.72 2.12 -33.69
CA ASP A 461 -14.73 2.39 -32.67
C ASP A 461 -15.53 1.12 -32.33
N ILE A 462 -16.19 1.19 -31.15
CA ILE A 462 -17.38 0.46 -30.65
C ILE A 462 -17.06 -0.37 -29.38
N PRO A 463 -17.87 -0.30 -28.29
CA PRO A 463 -18.46 0.84 -27.58
C PRO A 463 -18.05 0.92 -26.09
#